data_AF-A0A5C7ZEZ7-F1
#
_entry.id   AF-A0A5C7ZEZ7-F1
#
_cell.length_a   1.000
_cell.length_b   1.000
_cell.length_c   1.000
_cell.angle_alpha   90.00
_cell.angle_beta   90.00
_cell.angle_gamma   90.00
#
_symmetry.space_group_name_H-M   'P 1'
#
loop_
_entity.id
_entity.type
_entity.pdbx_description
1 polymer ?
#
loop_
_entity_poly.entity_id
_entity_poly.type
_entity_poly.pdbx_seq_one_letter_code
_entity_poly.pdbx_strand_id
1 'polypeptide(L)' 'MSDFLWQKTGVQTDARIMRFLAGDDVLLDREFLLFDIEASKAHVEGLVRIGLLADAEGSKLLRELDALARDFSAG' A
#
# COMPACT_ATOMS: atom_id res chain seq x y z
N MET A 1 14.21 -18.28 3.77
CA MET A 1 14.38 -16.82 3.62
C MET A 1 13.55 -16.43 2.42
N SER A 2 12.61 -15.51 2.56
CA SER A 2 11.83 -15.01 1.44
C SER A 2 12.73 -14.17 0.53
N ASP A 3 12.64 -14.40 -0.77
CA ASP A 3 13.26 -13.54 -1.78
C ASP A 3 12.65 -12.12 -1.74
N PHE A 4 13.31 -11.13 -2.35
CA PHE A 4 12.77 -9.78 -2.39
C PHE A 4 11.49 -9.71 -3.25
N LEU A 5 10.46 -8.99 -2.78
CA LEU A 5 9.13 -8.92 -3.40
C LEU A 5 9.16 -8.48 -4.89
N TRP A 6 10.12 -7.65 -5.27
CA TRP A 6 10.27 -7.11 -6.63
C TRP A 6 11.51 -7.61 -7.38
N GLN A 7 12.07 -8.75 -6.98
CA GLN A 7 13.27 -9.29 -7.63
C GLN A 7 12.95 -9.79 -9.04
N LYS A 8 13.66 -9.24 -10.04
CA LYS A 8 13.59 -9.73 -11.41
C LYS A 8 14.47 -10.96 -11.58
N THR A 9 13.96 -11.97 -12.27
CA THR A 9 14.72 -13.17 -12.61
C THR A 9 16.03 -12.80 -13.30
N GLY A 10 17.14 -13.37 -12.83
CA GLY A 10 18.47 -13.11 -13.39
C GLY A 10 19.11 -11.78 -12.95
N VAL A 11 18.43 -10.97 -12.13
CA VAL A 11 19.00 -9.74 -11.56
C VAL A 11 19.44 -10.02 -10.13
N GLN A 12 20.72 -9.78 -9.86
CA GLN A 12 21.25 -9.80 -8.50
C GLN A 12 21.03 -8.46 -7.83
N THR A 13 20.37 -8.49 -6.68
CA THR A 13 20.15 -7.31 -5.86
C THR A 13 21.40 -7.06 -4.99
N ASP A 14 22.08 -5.92 -5.17
CA ASP A 14 23.18 -5.52 -4.29
C ASP A 14 22.61 -5.07 -2.94
N ALA A 15 22.98 -5.78 -1.87
CA ALA A 15 22.48 -5.54 -0.52
C ALA A 15 22.86 -4.16 0.04
N ARG A 16 23.98 -3.56 -0.39
CA ARG A 16 24.37 -2.19 0.01
C ARG A 16 23.47 -1.17 -0.67
N ILE A 17 23.19 -1.36 -1.97
CA ILE A 17 22.26 -0.51 -2.69
C ILE A 17 20.87 -0.59 -2.06
N MET A 18 20.40 -1.79 -1.72
CA MET A 18 19.11 -1.96 -1.04
C MET A 18 19.04 -1.25 0.31
N ARG A 19 20.05 -1.40 1.17
CA ARG A 19 20.06 -0.72 2.47
C ARG A 19 20.07 0.80 2.30
N PHE A 20 20.79 1.31 1.30
CA PHE A 20 20.83 2.74 1.01
C PHE A 20 19.48 3.26 0.50
N LEU A 21 18.83 2.54 -0.42
CA LEU A 21 17.57 2.96 -1.02
C LEU A 21 16.36 2.78 -0.09
N ALA A 22 16.32 1.70 0.69
CA ALA A 22 15.24 1.46 1.63
C ALA A 22 15.37 2.36 2.88
N GLY A 23 16.59 2.72 3.29
CA GLY A 23 16.83 3.66 4.39
C GLY A 23 15.93 3.41 5.61
N ASP A 24 15.21 4.46 5.99
CA ASP A 24 14.21 4.44 7.08
C ASP A 24 12.78 4.15 6.57
N ASP A 25 12.58 3.94 5.26
CA ASP A 25 11.26 3.77 4.64
C ASP A 25 10.51 2.60 5.28
N VAL A 26 11.19 1.52 5.65
CA VAL A 26 10.55 0.37 6.34
C VAL A 26 9.88 0.78 7.66
N LEU A 27 10.43 1.76 8.37
CA LEU A 27 9.85 2.30 9.59
C LEU A 27 8.80 3.37 9.25
N LEU A 28 9.16 4.32 8.39
CA LEU A 28 8.31 5.45 8.05
C LEU A 28 7.03 5.04 7.31
N ASP A 29 7.08 4.05 6.43
CA ASP A 29 5.91 3.52 5.72
C ASP A 29 4.87 2.95 6.69
N ARG A 30 5.32 2.41 7.83
CA ARG A 30 4.41 1.94 8.89
C ARG A 30 3.75 3.11 9.60
N GLU A 31 4.51 4.17 9.90
CA GLU A 31 3.97 5.40 10.46
C GLU A 31 3.00 6.10 9.50
N PHE A 32 3.21 5.94 8.19
CA PHE A 32 2.40 6.56 7.15
C PHE A 32 1.22 5.73 6.64
N LEU A 33 1.11 4.45 7.01
CA LEU A 33 0.12 3.55 6.44
C LEU A 33 -1.32 4.05 6.59
N LEU A 34 -1.68 4.63 7.75
CA LEU A 34 -3.03 5.17 7.95
C LEU A 34 -3.35 6.35 7.04
N PHE A 35 -2.35 7.19 6.74
CA PHE A 35 -2.50 8.29 5.79
C PHE A 35 -2.59 7.79 4.35
N ASP A 36 -1.85 6.74 3.99
CA ASP A 36 -1.95 6.11 2.67
C ASP A 36 -3.32 5.44 2.46
N ILE A 37 -3.89 4.84 3.51
CA ILE A 37 -5.26 4.33 3.48
C ILE A 37 -6.27 5.47 3.25
N GLU A 38 -6.11 6.61 3.92
CA GLU A 38 -6.98 7.78 3.72
C GLU A 38 -6.89 8.29 2.27
N ALA A 39 -5.67 8.43 1.74
CA ALA A 39 -5.44 8.82 0.34
C ALA A 39 -6.03 7.80 -0.64
N SER A 40 -5.89 6.50 -0.36
CA SER A 40 -6.46 5.42 -1.16
C SER A 40 -7.98 5.47 -1.19
N LYS A 41 -8.64 5.78 -0.07
CA LYS A 41 -10.11 5.98 -0.02
C LYS A 41 -10.53 7.15 -0.91
N ALA A 42 -9.86 8.29 -0.81
CA ALA A 42 -10.13 9.44 -1.68
C ALA A 42 -9.91 9.10 -3.16
N HIS A 43 -8.90 8.27 -3.48
CA HIS A 43 -8.69 7.80 -4.84
C HIS A 43 -9.84 6.93 -5.34
N VAL A 44 -10.32 5.97 -4.54
CA VAL A 44 -11.49 5.13 -4.86
C VAL A 44 -12.73 5.99 -5.15
N GLU A 45 -13.01 6.99 -4.31
CA GLU A 45 -14.11 7.92 -4.53
C GLU A 45 -13.96 8.70 -5.85
N GLY A 46 -12.73 9.13 -6.17
CA GLY A 46 -12.41 9.75 -7.45
C GLY A 46 -12.67 8.82 -8.65
N LEU A 47 -12.31 7.55 -8.53
CA LEU A 47 -12.53 6.54 -9.57
C LEU A 47 -14.03 6.25 -9.81
N VAL A 48 -14.84 6.23 -8.75
CA VAL A 48 -16.31 6.15 -8.88
C VAL A 48 -16.85 7.39 -9.58
N ARG A 49 -16.38 8.59 -9.19
CA ARG A 49 -16.84 9.86 -9.76
C ARG A 49 -16.61 9.97 -11.26
N ILE A 50 -15.51 9.43 -11.79
CA ILE A 50 -15.22 9.43 -13.23
C ILE A 50 -15.84 8.24 -13.98
N GLY A 51 -16.60 7.39 -13.29
CA GLY A 51 -17.26 6.23 -13.88
C GLY A 51 -16.31 5.07 -14.23
N LEU A 52 -15.09 5.05 -13.69
CA LEU A 52 -14.18 3.93 -13.86
C LEU A 52 -14.58 2.74 -12.98
N LEU A 53 -15.09 3.03 -11.76
CA LEU A 53 -15.64 2.04 -10.85
C LEU A 53 -17.15 2.25 -10.70
N ALA A 54 -17.91 1.16 -10.62
CA ALA A 54 -19.30 1.22 -10.18
C ALA A 54 -19.38 1.53 -8.68
N ASP A 55 -20.48 2.15 -8.22
CA ASP A 55 -20.70 2.46 -6.80
C ASP A 55 -20.57 1.24 -5.88
N ALA A 56 -21.01 0.08 -6.35
CA ALA A 56 -20.91 -1.18 -5.61
C ALA A 56 -19.47 -1.68 -5.47
N GLU A 57 -18.61 -1.42 -6.45
CA GLU A 57 -17.18 -1.76 -6.39
C GLU A 57 -16.45 -0.80 -5.45
N GLY A 58 -16.71 0.50 -5.59
CA GLY A 58 -16.17 1.52 -4.69
C GLY A 58 -16.54 1.26 -3.23
N SER A 59 -17.81 0.96 -2.95
CA SER A 59 -18.28 0.64 -1.59
C SER A 59 -17.58 -0.58 -0.98
N LYS A 60 -17.27 -1.60 -1.80
CA LYS A 60 -16.53 -2.77 -1.32
C LYS A 60 -15.09 -2.42 -0.97
N LEU A 61 -14.41 -1.65 -1.83
CA LEU A 61 -13.03 -1.22 -1.59
C LEU A 61 -12.92 -0.35 -0.34
N LEU A 62 -13.79 0.65 -0.18
CA LEU A 62 -13.81 1.51 1.00
C LEU A 62 -13.99 0.72 2.30
N ARG A 63 -14.88 -0.27 2.30
CA ARG A 63 -15.09 -1.15 3.46
C ARG A 63 -13.85 -1.97 3.83
N GLU A 64 -13.15 -2.51 2.83
CA GLU A 64 -11.91 -3.27 3.08
C GLU A 64 -10.75 -2.37 3.51
N LEU A 65 -10.66 -1.13 2.99
CA LEU A 65 -9.69 -0.13 3.46
C LEU A 65 -9.95 0.25 4.93
N ASP A 66 -11.21 0.39 5.34
CA ASP A 66 -11.57 0.60 6.75
C ASP A 66 -11.24 -0.62 7.62
N ALA A 67 -11.37 -1.84 7.10
CA ALA A 67 -10.97 -3.05 7.81
C ALA A 67 -9.45 -3.10 8.01
N LEU A 68 -8.69 -2.82 6.95
CA LEU A 68 -7.23 -2.78 7.00
C LEU A 68 -6.71 -1.75 8.01
N ALA A 69 -7.32 -0.55 8.07
CA ALA A 69 -6.95 0.48 9.05
C ALA A 69 -7.22 0.03 10.49
N ARG A 70 -8.33 -0.66 10.74
CA ARG A 70 -8.65 -1.22 12.06
C ARG A 70 -7.67 -2.31 12.46
N ASP A 71 -7.37 -3.23 11.55
CA ASP A 71 -6.44 -4.33 11.80
C ASP A 71 -5.04 -3.78 12.11
N PHE A 72 -4.56 -2.81 11.32
CA PHE A 72 -3.27 -2.17 11.59
C PHE A 72 -3.22 -1.45 12.95
N SER A 73 -4.31 -0.78 13.34
CA SER A 73 -4.40 -0.08 14.62
C SER A 73 -4.49 -1.02 15.82
N ALA A 74 -4.89 -2.28 15.61
CA ALA A 74 -5.02 -3.29 16.65
C ALA A 74 -3.70 -4.01 16.98
N GLY A 75 -2.67 -3.86 16.13
CA GLY A 75 -1.36 -4.51 16.25
C GLY A 75 -1.30 -5.92 15.68
#